data_AF-A0A067DF76-F1
#
_entry.id   AF-A0A067DF76-F1
#
_cell.length_a   1.000
_cell.length_b   1.000
_cell.length_c   1.000
_cell.angle_alpha   90.00
_cell.angle_beta   90.00
_cell.angle_gamma   90.00
#
_symmetry.space_group_name_H-M   'P 1'
#
loop_
_entity.id
_entity.type
_entity.pdbx_description
1 polymer ?
#
loop_
_entity_poly.entity_id
_entity_poly.type
_entity_poly.pdbx_seq_one_letter_code
_entity_poly.pdbx_strand_id
1 'polypeptide(L)' 'IADYLRSRGVRFEDIWGNHGLGGRMRSRMIRPQPQIFGHAAQFITVNNSRFCLLINGWLERGLVRP' A
#
# COMPACT_ATOMS: atom_id res chain seq x y z
N ILE A 1 -7.53 -7.12 3.25
CA ILE A 1 -8.73 -7.48 4.06
C ILE A 1 -9.80 -6.43 3.90
N ALA A 2 -9.55 -5.15 4.23
CA ALA A 2 -10.51 -4.06 4.02
C ALA A 2 -11.11 -4.05 2.59
N ASP A 3 -10.26 -4.09 1.55
CA ASP A 3 -10.74 -4.11 0.15
C ASP A 3 -11.58 -5.35 -0.18
N TYR A 4 -11.23 -6.49 0.42
CA TYR A 4 -11.98 -7.75 0.26
C TYR A 4 -13.36 -7.68 0.93
N LEU A 5 -13.47 -7.05 2.09
CA LEU A 5 -14.74 -6.87 2.79
C LEU A 5 -15.62 -5.84 2.06
N ARG A 6 -15.04 -4.74 1.57
CA ARG A 6 -15.74 -3.73 0.75
C ARG A 6 -16.32 -4.34 -0.52
N SER A 7 -15.56 -5.19 -1.22
CA SER A 7 -16.05 -5.84 -2.45
C SER A 7 -17.22 -6.79 -2.21
N ARG A 8 -17.45 -7.21 -0.95
CA ARG A 8 -18.59 -8.03 -0.51
C ARG A 8 -19.73 -7.21 0.09
N GLY A 9 -19.66 -5.88 0.04
CA GLY A 9 -20.66 -4.98 0.63
C GLY A 9 -20.69 -4.97 2.16
N VAL A 10 -19.66 -5.51 2.82
CA VAL A 10 -19.55 -5.53 4.27
C VAL A 10 -19.14 -4.14 4.76
N ARG A 11 -19.92 -3.57 5.69
CA ARG A 11 -19.58 -2.32 6.37
C ARG A 11 -18.63 -2.62 7.53
N PHE A 12 -17.58 -1.83 7.66
CA PHE A 12 -16.62 -1.88 8.76
C PHE A 12 -16.00 -0.50 8.96
N GLU A 13 -15.38 -0.32 10.13
CA GLU A 13 -14.61 0.88 10.46
C GLU A 13 -13.12 0.51 10.49
N ASP A 14 -12.31 1.29 9.79
CA ASP A 14 -10.85 1.12 9.76
C ASP A 14 -10.24 1.91 10.92
N ILE A 15 -9.76 1.22 11.96
CA ILE A 15 -9.13 1.84 13.13
C ILE A 15 -7.61 1.78 12.99
N TRP A 16 -6.94 2.95 13.02
CA TRP A 16 -5.49 3.09 12.91
C TRP A 16 -4.91 3.79 14.14
N GLY A 17 -3.65 3.51 14.47
CA GLY A 17 -2.92 4.31 15.46
C GLY A 17 -2.52 5.70 14.92
N ASN A 18 -1.88 6.53 15.77
CA ASN A 18 -1.45 7.89 15.44
C ASN A 18 -0.51 8.03 14.22
N HIS A 19 -0.05 6.92 13.66
CA HIS A 19 0.82 6.86 12.49
C HIS A 19 0.04 6.59 11.18
N GLY A 20 -1.28 6.64 11.17
CA GLY A 20 -2.09 6.52 9.94
C GLY A 20 -1.83 5.24 9.13
N LEU A 21 -2.13 5.29 7.83
CA LEU A 21 -2.02 4.16 6.92
C LEU A 21 -0.56 3.81 6.56
N GLY A 22 -0.35 2.53 6.26
CA GLY A 22 0.90 2.03 5.65
C GLY A 22 1.76 1.16 6.57
N GLY A 23 1.63 1.26 7.89
CA GLY A 23 2.37 0.41 8.85
C GLY A 23 3.88 0.37 8.56
N ARG A 24 4.43 -0.84 8.33
CA ARG A 24 5.85 -1.08 7.98
C ARG A 24 6.19 -0.83 6.49
N MET A 25 5.27 -0.28 5.70
CA MET A 25 5.48 0.15 4.31
C MET A 25 5.33 1.67 4.15
N ARG A 26 5.39 2.41 5.25
CA ARG A 26 5.16 3.85 5.24
C ARG A 26 6.31 4.61 4.58
N SER A 27 5.95 5.61 3.78
CA SER A 27 6.88 6.62 3.26
C SER A 27 6.65 7.97 3.93
N ARG A 28 7.71 8.76 4.11
CA ARG A 28 7.66 10.11 4.67
C ARG A 28 8.04 11.13 3.61
N MET A 29 7.17 12.10 3.36
CA MET A 29 7.51 13.27 2.57
C MET A 29 8.25 14.28 3.46
N ILE A 30 9.47 14.66 3.08
CA ILE A 30 10.30 15.61 3.85
C ILE A 30 10.23 16.99 3.19
N ARG A 31 9.37 17.87 3.71
CA ARG A 31 9.26 19.27 3.26
C ARG A 31 10.52 20.08 3.61
N PRO A 32 10.88 21.16 2.87
CA PRO A 32 10.09 21.84 1.81
C PRO A 32 10.17 21.19 0.43
N GLN A 33 11.13 20.30 0.19
CA GLN A 33 11.32 19.66 -1.11
C GLN A 33 10.44 18.41 -1.20
N PRO A 34 9.92 18.01 -2.37
CA PRO A 34 8.99 16.87 -2.48
C PRO A 34 9.73 15.52 -2.47
N GLN A 35 10.75 15.34 -1.62
CA GLN A 35 11.41 14.04 -1.49
C GLN A 35 10.59 13.08 -0.63
N ILE A 36 10.45 11.86 -1.13
CA ILE A 36 9.76 10.76 -0.46
C ILE A 36 10.81 9.78 0.05
N PHE A 37 10.87 9.60 1.36
CA PHE A 37 11.79 8.67 2.01
C PHE A 37 11.04 7.44 2.53
N GLY A 38 11.41 6.26 2.04
CA GLY A 38 10.98 4.97 2.57
C GLY A 38 12.00 4.41 3.55
N HIS A 39 11.87 4.71 4.85
CA HIS A 39 12.70 4.08 5.88
C HIS A 39 12.23 2.67 6.27
N ALA A 40 11.10 2.23 5.71
CA ALA A 40 10.46 0.97 6.02
C ALA A 40 10.79 -0.07 4.93
N ALA A 41 9.84 -0.87 4.43
CA ALA A 41 10.11 -1.74 3.28
C ALA A 41 10.57 -0.93 2.05
N GLN A 42 11.70 -1.32 1.47
CA GLN A 42 12.31 -0.63 0.32
C GLN A 42 11.95 -1.26 -1.02
N PHE A 43 11.81 -2.59 -1.04
CA PHE A 43 11.37 -3.35 -2.20
C PHE A 43 10.53 -4.53 -1.74
N ILE A 44 9.72 -5.05 -2.65
CA ILE A 44 8.92 -6.25 -2.44
C ILE A 44 9.15 -7.20 -3.61
N THR A 45 9.11 -8.50 -3.34
CA THR A 45 9.14 -9.54 -4.37
C THR A 45 7.83 -10.28 -4.38
N VAL A 46 7.48 -10.84 -5.54
CA VAL A 46 6.20 -11.54 -5.75
C VAL A 46 6.48 -13.02 -5.98
N ASN A 47 6.10 -13.86 -5.03
CA ASN A 47 6.13 -15.32 -5.16
C ASN A 47 4.73 -15.96 -4.98
N ASN A 48 3.72 -15.17 -4.62
CA ASN A 48 2.35 -15.66 -4.45
C ASN A 48 1.49 -15.22 -5.64
N SER A 49 0.78 -16.16 -6.26
CA SER A 49 -0.05 -15.90 -7.45
C SER A 49 -1.19 -14.93 -7.20
N ARG A 50 -1.83 -14.98 -6.02
CA ARG A 50 -2.89 -14.02 -5.65
C ARG A 50 -2.33 -12.63 -5.42
N PHE A 51 -1.14 -12.54 -4.81
CA PHE A 51 -0.47 -11.26 -4.64
C PHE A 51 -0.01 -10.67 -5.97
N CYS A 52 0.40 -11.52 -6.93
CA CYS A 52 0.76 -11.10 -8.28
C CYS A 52 -0.38 -10.35 -8.98
N LEU A 53 -1.62 -10.85 -8.89
CA LEU A 53 -2.79 -10.17 -9.46
C LEU A 53 -3.00 -8.76 -8.88
N LEU A 54 -2.73 -8.59 -7.59
CA LEU A 54 -2.82 -7.29 -6.91
C LEU A 54 -1.73 -6.33 -7.41
N ILE A 55 -0.49 -6.80 -7.55
CA ILE A 55 0.63 -6.00 -8.09
C ILE A 55 0.39 -5.63 -9.56
N ASN A 56 -0.14 -6.55 -10.37
CA ASN A 56 -0.49 -6.26 -11.76
C ASN A 56 -1.52 -5.14 -11.86
N GLY A 57 -2.57 -5.17 -11.02
CA GLY A 57 -3.54 -4.08 -10.95
C GLY A 57 -2.92 -2.74 -10.53
N TRP A 58 -1.85 -2.74 -9.74
CA TRP A 58 -1.11 -1.51 -9.40
C TRP A 58 -0.23 -1.01 -10.55
N LEU A 59 0.40 -1.91 -11.30
CA LEU A 59 1.19 -1.58 -12.49
C LEU A 59 0.30 -0.95 -13.58
N GLU A 60 -0.85 -1.56 -13.87
CA GLU A 60 -1.83 -1.05 -14.84
C GLU A 60 -2.33 0.36 -14.48
N ARG A 61 -2.44 0.65 -13.19
CA ARG A 61 -2.86 1.96 -12.67
C ARG A 61 -1.71 2.96 -12.52
N GLY A 62 -0.48 2.56 -12.85
CA GLY A 62 0.72 3.39 -12.72
C GLY A 62 1.10 3.73 -11.26
N LEU A 63 0.63 2.96 -10.28
CA LEU A 63 0.91 3.17 -8.85
C LEU A 63 2.31 2.67 -8.46
N VAL A 64 2.83 1.69 -9.20
CA VAL A 64 4.17 1.12 -9.03
C VAL A 64 4.83 0.99 -10.40
N ARG A 65 6.17 0.89 -10.43
CA ARG A 65 6.96 0.69 -11.64
C ARG A 65 7.93 -0.48 -11.42
N PRO A 66 8.26 -1.27 -12.46
CA PRO A 66 9.33 -2.26 -12.40
C PRO A 66 10.69 -1.64 -12.10
#